data_AF-A0A3M2CKY8-F1
#
_entry.id   AF-A0A3M2CKY8-F1
#
_cell.length_a   1.000
_cell.length_b   1.000
_cell.length_c   1.000
_cell.angle_alpha   90.00
_cell.angle_beta   90.00
_cell.angle_gamma   90.00
#
_symmetry.space_group_name_H-M   'P 1'
#
loop_
_entity.id
_entity.type
_entity.pdbx_description
1 polymer ?
#
loop_
_entity_poly.entity_id
_entity_poly.type
_entity_poly.pdbx_seq_one_letter_code
_entity_poly.pdbx_strand_id
1 'polypeptide(L)' 'MSVVLLMLPVALLLAALGVWAFIRAAKGGQFDDLDTPPLRAVFDDDEPTPRSKG' A
#
# COMPACT_ATOMS: atom_id res chain seq x y z
N MET A 1 12.67 -11.79 36.26
CA MET A 1 11.79 -12.63 35.41
C MET A 1 10.38 -12.04 35.34
N SER A 2 10.25 -10.79 34.92
CA SER A 2 8.97 -10.04 34.93
C SER A 2 8.73 -9.33 33.58
N VAL A 3 9.80 -8.88 32.92
CA VAL A 3 9.73 -8.22 31.62
C VAL A 3 9.15 -9.10 30.52
N VAL A 4 9.39 -10.41 30.55
CA VAL A 4 8.83 -11.36 29.57
C VAL A 4 7.30 -11.36 29.61
N LEU A 5 6.71 -11.24 30.80
CA LEU A 5 5.25 -11.19 30.96
C LEU A 5 4.64 -9.92 30.36
N LEU A 6 5.40 -8.82 30.29
CA LEU A 6 4.99 -7.58 29.64
C LEU A 6 5.29 -7.58 28.13
N MET A 7 6.44 -8.13 27.73
CA MET A 7 6.84 -8.15 26.32
C MET A 7 6.05 -9.14 25.49
N LEU A 8 5.61 -10.26 26.06
CA LEU A 8 4.80 -11.25 25.35
C LEU A 8 3.48 -10.66 24.81
N PRO A 9 2.62 -10.00 25.61
CA PRO A 9 1.39 -9.40 25.09
C PRO A 9 1.69 -8.25 24.13
N VAL A 10 2.74 -7.44 24.38
CA VAL A 10 3.14 -6.36 23.46
C VAL A 10 3.55 -6.93 22.09
N ALA A 11 4.34 -8.00 22.07
CA ALA A 11 4.75 -8.66 20.84
C ALA A 11 3.55 -9.25 20.08
N LEU A 12 2.62 -9.90 20.79
CA LEU A 12 1.39 -10.41 20.18
C LEU A 12 0.53 -9.30 19.58
N LEU A 13 0.43 -8.15 20.26
CA LEU A 13 -0.34 -7.01 19.81
C LEU A 13 0.29 -6.38 18.56
N LEU A 14 1.62 -6.23 18.53
CA LEU A 14 2.34 -5.77 17.34
C LEU A 14 2.21 -6.74 16.17
N ALA A 15 2.30 -8.05 16.42
CA ALA A 15 2.11 -9.07 15.38
C ALA A 15 0.68 -9.01 14.81
N ALA A 16 -0.34 -8.90 15.68
CA ALA A 16 -1.73 -8.77 15.28
C ALA A 16 -1.98 -7.50 14.45
N LEU A 17 -1.41 -6.36 14.86
CA LEU A 17 -1.48 -5.10 14.10
C LEU A 17 -0.81 -5.23 12.73
N GLY A 18 0.35 -5.88 12.64
CA GLY A 18 1.03 -6.12 11.37
C GLY A 18 0.20 -6.97 10.41
N VAL A 19 -0.36 -8.08 10.91
CA VAL A 19 -1.25 -8.96 10.12
C VAL A 19 -2.50 -8.20 9.68
N TRP A 20 -3.13 -7.45 10.58
CA TRP A 20 -4.31 -6.65 10.25
C TRP A 20 -4.02 -5.60 9.17
N ALA A 21 -2.93 -4.86 9.30
CA ALA A 21 -2.50 -3.85 8.33
C ALA A 21 -2.20 -4.48 6.97
N PHE A 22 -1.50 -5.62 6.96
CA PHE A 22 -1.22 -6.39 5.75
C PHE A 22 -2.50 -6.84 5.05
N ILE A 23 -3.44 -7.44 5.77
CA ILE A 23 -4.73 -7.89 5.20
C ILE A 23 -5.51 -6.69 4.66
N ARG A 24 -5.53 -5.56 5.38
CA ARG A 24 -6.22 -4.36 4.94
C ARG A 24 -5.60 -3.76 3.67
N ALA A 25 -4.28 -3.72 3.58
CA ALA A 25 -3.57 -3.29 2.37
C ALA A 25 -3.82 -4.25 1.20
N ALA A 26 -3.78 -5.56 1.45
CA ALA A 26 -4.02 -6.58 0.43
C ALA A 26 -5.45 -6.56 -0.11
N LYS A 27 -6.43 -6.24 0.73
CA LYS A 27 -7.84 -6.05 0.32
C LYS A 27 -8.14 -4.69 -0.30
N GLY A 28 -7.18 -3.76 -0.32
CA GLY A 28 -7.37 -2.39 -0.79
C GLY A 28 -7.50 -2.24 -2.31
N GLY A 29 -7.60 -3.33 -3.07
CA GLY A 29 -7.74 -3.30 -4.53
C GLY A 29 -6.48 -2.88 -5.29
N GLN A 30 -5.37 -2.58 -4.60
CA GLN A 30 -4.09 -2.20 -5.25
C GLN A 30 -3.48 -3.32 -6.12
N PHE A 31 -3.96 -4.56 -5.95
CA PHE A 31 -3.55 -5.73 -6.72
C PHE A 31 -4.58 -6.12 -7.78
N ASP A 32 -5.74 -5.44 -7.85
CA ASP A 32 -6.76 -5.71 -8.86
C ASP A 32 -6.46 -5.00 -10.18
N ASP A 33 -5.60 -3.96 -10.17
CA ASP A 33 -5.15 -3.25 -11.36
C ASP A 33 -3.67 -3.52 -11.63
N LEU A 34 -3.38 -4.70 -12.18
CA LEU A 34 -2.04 -5.07 -12.67
C LEU A 34 -1.83 -4.72 -14.15
N ASP A 35 -2.90 -4.35 -14.85
CA ASP A 35 -2.94 -4.22 -16.32
C ASP A 35 -2.79 -2.76 -16.80
N THR A 36 -3.30 -1.79 -16.05
CA THR A 36 -3.31 -0.36 -16.43
C THR A 36 -2.01 0.42 -16.10
N PRO A 37 -1.27 0.14 -15.01
CA PRO A 37 -0.09 0.95 -14.63
C PRO A 37 1.05 0.99 -15.66
N PRO A 38 1.43 -0.12 -16.33
CA PRO A 38 2.53 -0.10 -17.30
C PRO A 38 2.21 0.74 -18.54
N LEU A 39 0.94 0.77 -18.95
CA LEU A 39 0.49 1.53 -20.10
C LEU A 39 0.59 3.04 -19.82
N ARG A 40 0.12 3.47 -18.65
CA ARG A 40 0.15 4.90 -18.25
C ARG A 40 1.58 5.43 -18.10
N ALA A 41 2.51 4.66 -17.54
CA ALA A 41 3.91 5.09 -17.39
C ALA A 41 4.69 5.21 -18.72
N VAL A 42 4.23 4.55 -19.79
CA VAL A 42 4.87 4.60 -21.13
C VAL A 42 4.24 5.67 -22.02
N PHE A 43 2.94 5.98 -21.84
CA PHE A 43 2.22 6.93 -22.69
C PHE A 43 2.00 8.32 -22.07
N ASP A 44 2.19 8.52 -20.76
CA ASP A 44 2.03 9.85 -20.11
C ASP A 44 3.16 10.84 -20.46
N ASP A 45 4.32 10.38 -20.95
CA ASP A 45 5.42 11.26 -21.39
C ASP A 45 5.14 11.93 -22.75
N ASP A 46 4.16 11.42 -23.50
CA ASP A 46 3.87 11.83 -24.89
C ASP A 46 2.57 12.63 -25.05
N GLU A 47 1.78 12.88 -24.00
CA GLU A 47 0.58 13.72 -24.13
C GLU A 47 0.94 15.22 -24.21
N PRO A 48 0.71 15.88 -25.36
CA PRO A 48 0.91 17.31 -25.45
C PRO A 48 -0.16 18.00 -24.60
N THR A 49 0.26 18.62 -23.49
CA THR A 49 -0.60 19.52 -22.72
C THR A 49 -1.34 20.46 -23.68
N PRO A 50 -2.69 20.49 -23.69
CA PRO A 50 -3.41 21.37 -24.57
C PRO A 50 -3.08 22.79 -24.12
N ARG A 51 -2.29 23.50 -24.95
CA ARG A 51 -1.94 24.90 -24.72
C ARG A 51 -3.24 25.68 -24.59
N SER A 52 -3.57 26.04 -23.35
CA SER A 52 -4.63 27.00 -23.03
C SER A 52 -4.34 28.28 -23.83
N LYS A 53 -5.17 28.55 -24.84
CA LYS A 53 -5.21 29.85 -25.50
C LYS A 53 -6.19 30.72 -24.72
N GLY A 54 -5.63 31.67 -23.99
CA GLY A 54 -6.30 32.84 -23.41
C GLY A 54 -5.42 34.05 -23.64
#